data_AF-A0A914DY83-F1
#
_entry.id   AF-A0A914DY83-F1
#
_cell.length_a   1.000
_cell.length_b   1.000
_cell.length_c   1.000
_cell.angle_alpha   90.00
_cell.angle_beta   90.00
_cell.angle_gamma   90.00
#
_symmetry.space_group_name_H-M   'P 1'
#
loop_
_entity.id
_entity.type
_entity.pdbx_description
1 polymer ?
#
loop_
_entity_poly.entity_id
_entity_poly.type
_entity_poly.pdbx_seq_one_letter_code
_entity_poly.pdbx_strand_id
1 'polypeptide(L)'
;MVGKKGFKINKEAIDLAPNIDGDFMPKSIDELRKDMPKKIVLDGVTEKEGLVFSLVSKPKGDLKNVIENYLTTALIARKVKNVEEAKKKLLMVYYKGVDTNNKKQLMTVYADVNFSKLKGPVQ
;
A
#
# COMPACT_ATOMS: atom_id res chain seq x y z
N MET A 1 20.36 1.95 -0.94
CA MET A 1 19.35 2.77 -0.25
C MET A 1 20.11 3.82 0.53
N VAL A 2 19.86 5.09 0.21
CA VAL A 2 20.58 6.26 0.69
C VAL A 2 20.30 6.43 2.18
N GLY A 3 21.36 6.45 2.98
CA GLY A 3 21.29 6.64 4.43
C GLY A 3 22.64 7.09 4.95
N LYS A 4 22.72 8.34 5.43
CA LYS A 4 23.96 8.86 6.01
C LYS A 4 24.17 8.20 7.38
N LYS A 5 25.38 7.68 7.61
CA LYS A 5 25.77 7.05 8.89
C LYS A 5 25.47 8.02 10.05
N GLY A 6 24.71 7.56 11.05
CA GLY A 6 24.29 8.36 12.20
C GLY A 6 22.84 8.85 12.21
N PHE A 7 22.12 8.75 11.08
CA PHE A 7 20.69 9.10 11.02
C PHE A 7 19.80 7.86 11.08
N LYS A 8 18.84 7.85 11.99
CA LYS A 8 17.73 6.88 11.98
C LYS A 8 16.77 7.31 10.87
N ILE A 9 16.58 6.44 9.88
CA ILE A 9 15.68 6.68 8.75
C ILE A 9 14.42 5.87 9.02
N ASN A 10 13.25 6.49 8.90
CA ASN A 10 12.00 5.73 8.94
C ASN A 10 11.89 4.89 7.67
N LYS A 11 11.77 3.57 7.83
CA LYS A 11 11.69 2.62 6.71
C LYS A 11 10.24 2.40 6.25
N GLU A 12 9.28 2.89 7.00
CA GLU A 12 7.85 2.60 6.82
C GLU A 12 7.05 3.82 6.36
N ALA A 13 7.52 5.03 6.66
CA ALA A 13 6.86 6.27 6.27
C ALA A 13 7.83 7.33 5.76
N ILE A 14 7.26 8.37 5.15
CA ILE A 14 7.99 9.57 4.74
C ILE A 14 8.29 10.38 6.02
N ASP A 15 9.57 10.54 6.36
CA ASP A 15 10.03 11.21 7.60
C ASP A 15 9.51 12.65 7.73
N LEU A 16 9.36 13.35 6.59
CA LEU A 16 8.88 14.73 6.53
C LEU A 16 7.57 14.75 5.74
N ALA A 17 6.46 14.68 6.47
CA ALA A 17 5.09 14.76 5.93
C ALA A 17 4.27 15.77 6.74
N PRO A 18 3.14 16.27 6.20
CA PRO A 18 2.24 17.13 6.97
C PRO A 18 1.82 16.46 8.30
N ASN A 19 1.77 17.24 9.37
CA ASN A 19 1.32 16.81 10.69
C ASN A 19 0.03 17.54 11.07
N ILE A 20 -0.77 16.95 11.97
CA ILE A 20 -1.89 17.64 12.62
C ILE A 20 -1.28 18.53 13.71
N ASP A 21 -1.22 19.83 13.45
CA ASP A 21 -0.50 20.81 14.27
C ASP A 21 -1.42 21.73 15.09
N GLY A 22 -2.74 21.67 14.86
CA GLY A 22 -3.70 22.54 15.54
C GLY A 22 -3.85 23.94 14.89
N ASP A 23 -3.05 24.26 13.88
CA ASP A 23 -3.04 25.56 13.18
C ASP A 23 -3.31 25.37 11.67
N PHE A 24 -2.29 24.99 10.89
CA PHE A 24 -2.45 24.75 9.45
C PHE A 24 -3.31 23.51 9.17
N MET A 25 -3.09 22.42 9.93
CA MET A 25 -3.89 21.19 9.91
C MET A 25 -4.51 20.99 11.30
N PRO A 26 -5.67 21.60 11.58
CA PRO A 26 -6.19 21.66 12.94
C PRO A 26 -6.83 20.36 13.44
N LYS A 27 -7.23 19.46 12.52
CA LYS A 27 -7.95 18.21 12.80
C LYS A 27 -7.57 17.13 11.78
N SER A 28 -8.04 15.91 11.99
CA SER A 28 -7.91 14.84 10.99
C SER A 28 -8.63 15.18 9.67
N ILE A 29 -8.18 14.61 8.55
CA ILE A 29 -8.85 14.79 7.24
C ILE A 29 -10.32 14.38 7.29
N ASP A 30 -10.65 13.32 8.01
CA ASP A 30 -12.02 12.83 8.12
C ASP A 30 -12.94 13.76 8.92
N GLU A 31 -12.41 14.49 9.90
CA GLU A 31 -13.15 15.54 10.59
C GLU A 31 -13.28 16.79 9.72
N LEU A 32 -12.20 17.23 9.07
CA LEU A 32 -12.23 18.37 8.15
C LEU A 32 -13.23 18.17 7.02
N ARG A 33 -13.37 16.94 6.50
CA ARG A 33 -14.37 16.59 5.47
C ARG A 33 -15.81 16.79 5.91
N LYS A 34 -16.11 16.69 7.21
CA LYS A 34 -17.47 16.92 7.75
C LYS A 34 -17.82 18.41 7.74
N ASP A 35 -16.82 19.26 8.00
CA ASP A 35 -16.97 20.71 8.08
C ASP A 35 -16.83 21.38 6.69
N MET A 36 -16.25 20.70 5.71
CA MET A 36 -15.91 21.26 4.41
C MET A 36 -17.14 21.46 3.51
N PRO A 37 -17.33 22.66 2.90
CA PRO A 37 -18.37 22.86 1.89
C PRO A 37 -18.09 21.98 0.66
N LYS A 38 -19.14 21.47 0.02
CA LYS A 38 -19.00 20.67 -1.20
C LYS A 38 -18.35 21.53 -2.30
N LYS A 39 -17.27 21.02 -2.89
CA LYS A 39 -16.56 21.63 -4.02
C LYS A 39 -16.56 20.64 -5.18
N ILE A 40 -16.60 21.17 -6.40
CA ILE A 40 -16.32 20.37 -7.59
C ILE A 40 -14.80 20.13 -7.59
N VAL A 41 -14.41 18.86 -7.52
CA VAL A 41 -13.02 18.41 -7.52
C VAL A 41 -12.88 17.35 -8.60
N LEU A 42 -11.78 17.40 -9.35
CA LEU A 42 -11.35 16.31 -10.22
C LEU A 42 -10.23 15.56 -9.50
N ASP A 43 -10.48 14.30 -9.14
CA ASP A 43 -9.49 13.39 -8.60
C ASP A 43 -9.45 12.10 -9.41
N GLY A 44 -8.33 11.40 -9.32
CA GLY A 44 -8.08 10.18 -10.09
C GLY A 44 -6.71 9.62 -9.79
N VAL A 45 -6.50 8.38 -10.19
CA VAL A 45 -5.23 7.67 -10.08
C VAL A 45 -4.88 7.05 -11.42
N THR A 46 -3.59 6.85 -11.66
CA THR A 46 -3.14 6.11 -12.86
C THR A 46 -3.17 4.61 -12.60
N GLU A 47 -3.41 3.79 -13.63
CA GLU A 47 -3.49 2.33 -13.50
C GLU A 47 -2.26 1.72 -12.83
N LYS A 48 -1.08 2.34 -13.00
CA LYS A 48 0.21 1.80 -12.55
C LYS A 48 0.99 2.75 -11.64
N GLU A 49 0.30 3.63 -10.93
CA GLU A 49 0.92 4.64 -10.06
C GLU A 49 1.85 4.01 -9.02
N GLY A 50 1.43 2.89 -8.41
CA GLY A 50 2.19 2.16 -7.41
C GLY A 50 3.54 1.60 -7.89
N LEU A 51 3.75 1.47 -9.20
CA LEU A 51 5.03 1.02 -9.74
C LEU A 51 6.18 2.00 -9.44
N VAL A 52 5.89 3.30 -9.25
CA VAL A 52 6.94 4.29 -8.94
C VAL A 52 7.70 3.91 -7.68
N PHE A 53 7.02 3.35 -6.68
CA PHE A 53 7.65 2.95 -5.42
C PHE A 53 8.56 1.72 -5.55
N SER A 54 8.40 0.91 -6.61
CA SER A 54 9.32 -0.20 -6.92
C SER A 54 10.72 0.31 -7.33
N LEU A 55 10.84 1.57 -7.76
CA LEU A 55 12.13 2.20 -8.06
C LEU A 55 12.89 2.56 -6.78
N VAL A 56 12.17 2.93 -5.71
CA VAL A 56 12.73 3.38 -4.44
C VAL A 56 12.99 2.19 -3.50
N SER A 57 12.06 1.24 -3.48
CA SER A 57 12.16 0.02 -2.66
C SER A 57 11.87 -1.19 -3.53
N LYS A 58 12.94 -1.87 -3.95
CA LYS A 58 12.81 -3.11 -4.72
C LYS A 58 12.44 -4.27 -3.78
N PRO A 59 11.45 -5.11 -4.13
CA PRO A 59 11.18 -6.32 -3.38
C PRO A 59 12.43 -7.20 -3.38
N LYS A 60 12.76 -7.77 -2.22
CA LYS A 60 13.89 -8.69 -2.05
C LYS A 60 13.39 -10.13 -2.11
N GLY A 61 14.09 -10.96 -2.87
CA GLY A 61 13.75 -12.39 -3.02
C GLY A 61 12.74 -12.65 -4.14
N ASP A 62 12.09 -13.82 -4.07
CA ASP A 62 11.11 -14.23 -5.04
C ASP A 62 9.81 -13.42 -4.93
N LEU A 63 9.34 -12.88 -6.05
CA LEU A 63 8.19 -11.97 -6.10
C LEU A 63 6.88 -12.66 -5.68
N LYS A 64 6.69 -13.95 -6.01
CA LYS A 64 5.47 -14.68 -5.62
C LYS A 64 5.41 -14.83 -4.11
N ASN A 65 6.51 -15.26 -3.50
CA ASN A 65 6.62 -15.37 -2.05
C ASN A 65 6.40 -14.01 -1.35
N VAL A 66 6.95 -12.93 -1.90
CA VAL A 66 6.75 -11.57 -1.35
C VAL A 66 5.27 -11.19 -1.39
N ILE A 67 4.59 -11.39 -2.52
CA ILE A 67 3.15 -11.11 -2.68
C ILE A 67 2.32 -11.90 -1.66
N GLU A 68 2.57 -13.21 -1.55
CA GLU A 68 1.84 -14.08 -0.63
C GLU A 68 2.04 -13.68 0.84
N ASN A 69 3.26 -13.30 1.21
CA ASN A 69 3.57 -12.81 2.55
C ASN A 69 2.81 -11.52 2.86
N TYR A 70 2.79 -10.56 1.94
CA TYR A 70 2.04 -9.31 2.13
C TYR A 70 0.55 -9.57 2.34
N LEU A 71 -0.06 -10.45 1.55
CA LEU A 71 -1.45 -10.84 1.72
C LEU A 71 -1.70 -11.50 3.08
N THR A 72 -0.83 -12.42 3.47
CA THR A 72 -0.93 -13.12 4.76
C THR A 72 -0.87 -12.14 5.93
N THR A 73 0.13 -11.23 5.94
CA THR A 73 0.27 -10.21 6.97
C THR A 73 -0.96 -9.30 7.04
N ALA A 74 -1.48 -8.86 5.89
CA ALA A 74 -2.66 -7.99 5.84
C ALA A 74 -3.95 -8.67 6.32
N LEU A 75 -4.11 -9.97 6.07
CA LEU A 75 -5.25 -10.77 6.53
C LEU A 75 -5.18 -11.03 8.04
N ILE A 76 -3.98 -11.34 8.58
CA ILE A 76 -3.75 -11.50 10.01
C ILE A 76 -4.04 -10.20 10.75
N ALA A 77 -3.56 -9.06 10.25
CA ALA A 77 -3.83 -7.74 10.83
C ALA A 77 -5.34 -7.42 10.91
N ARG A 78 -6.13 -7.96 9.98
CA ARG A 78 -7.59 -7.87 9.94
C ARG A 78 -8.33 -8.92 10.76
N LYS A 79 -7.62 -9.80 11.46
CA LYS A 79 -8.20 -10.90 12.27
C LYS A 79 -9.13 -11.80 11.43
N VAL A 80 -8.79 -12.03 10.16
CA VAL A 80 -9.56 -12.93 9.30
C VAL A 80 -9.45 -14.36 9.84
N LYS A 81 -10.59 -15.03 10.06
CA LYS A 81 -10.65 -16.36 10.68
C LYS A 81 -9.96 -17.45 9.85
N ASN A 82 -10.18 -17.46 8.54
CA ASN A 82 -9.57 -18.42 7.62
C ASN A 82 -8.62 -17.72 6.65
N VAL A 83 -7.40 -17.44 7.14
CA VAL A 83 -6.37 -16.72 6.36
C VAL A 83 -6.01 -17.46 5.08
N GLU A 84 -5.92 -18.79 5.12
CA GLU A 84 -5.48 -19.58 3.96
C GLU A 84 -6.51 -19.54 2.82
N GLU A 85 -7.79 -19.72 3.15
CA GLU A 85 -8.86 -19.62 2.16
C GLU A 85 -9.00 -18.20 1.60
N ALA A 86 -8.91 -17.18 2.46
CA ALA A 86 -8.96 -15.78 2.03
C ALA A 86 -7.78 -15.43 1.11
N LYS A 87 -6.56 -15.86 1.47
CA LYS A 87 -5.36 -15.69 0.64
C LYS A 87 -5.53 -16.36 -0.72
N LYS A 88 -6.03 -17.61 -0.76
CA LYS A 88 -6.28 -18.32 -2.02
C LYS A 88 -7.28 -17.57 -2.92
N LYS A 89 -8.37 -17.06 -2.35
CA LYS A 89 -9.35 -16.25 -3.10
C LYS A 89 -8.72 -14.95 -3.63
N LEU A 90 -7.94 -14.26 -2.81
CA LEU A 90 -7.26 -13.03 -3.23
C LEU A 90 -6.22 -13.30 -4.34
N LEU A 91 -5.40 -14.34 -4.21
CA LEU A 91 -4.45 -14.73 -5.25
C LEU A 91 -5.16 -15.07 -6.57
N MET A 92 -6.31 -15.74 -6.51
CA MET A 92 -7.11 -16.03 -7.71
C MET A 92 -7.58 -14.75 -8.41
N VAL A 93 -7.91 -13.70 -7.66
CA VAL A 93 -8.28 -12.38 -8.20
C VAL A 93 -7.05 -11.67 -8.77
N TYR A 94 -5.98 -11.55 -7.98
CA TYR A 94 -4.78 -10.80 -8.36
C TYR A 94 -3.98 -11.45 -9.50
N TYR A 95 -4.02 -12.77 -9.65
CA TYR A 95 -3.34 -13.47 -10.75
C TYR A 95 -4.24 -13.73 -11.96
N LYS A 96 -5.49 -13.26 -11.95
CA LYS A 96 -6.40 -13.46 -13.09
C LYS A 96 -5.83 -12.79 -14.34
N GLY A 97 -5.54 -13.59 -15.37
CA GLY A 97 -4.98 -13.09 -16.63
C GLY A 97 -3.50 -12.68 -16.56
N VAL A 98 -2.80 -13.03 -15.48
CA VAL A 98 -1.39 -12.72 -15.27
C VAL A 98 -0.53 -13.95 -15.59
N ASP A 99 0.45 -13.78 -16.48
CA ASP A 99 1.54 -14.74 -16.59
C ASP A 99 2.50 -14.57 -15.41
N THR A 100 2.41 -15.50 -14.45
CA THR A 100 3.24 -15.45 -13.23
C THR A 100 4.73 -15.72 -13.48
N ASN A 101 5.12 -16.12 -14.68
CA ASN A 101 6.53 -16.21 -15.09
C ASN A 101 7.01 -14.90 -15.74
N ASN A 102 6.09 -14.00 -16.11
CA ASN A 102 6.42 -12.68 -16.62
C ASN A 102 6.68 -11.70 -15.47
N LYS A 103 7.96 -11.38 -15.27
CA LYS A 103 8.40 -10.47 -14.19
C LYS A 103 7.71 -9.09 -14.22
N LYS A 104 7.39 -8.53 -15.39
CA LYS A 104 6.73 -7.21 -15.49
C LYS A 104 5.29 -7.27 -15.01
N GLN A 105 4.56 -8.31 -15.40
CA GLN A 105 3.18 -8.50 -14.95
C GLN A 105 3.14 -8.82 -13.46
N LEU A 106 4.04 -9.67 -12.97
CA LEU A 106 4.14 -9.98 -11.54
C LEU A 106 4.53 -8.78 -10.68
N MET A 107 5.36 -7.86 -11.20
CA MET A 107 5.67 -6.59 -10.53
C MET A 107 4.44 -5.67 -10.41
N THR A 108 3.54 -5.72 -11.39
CA THR A 108 2.28 -4.96 -11.34
C THR A 108 1.40 -5.50 -10.22
N VAL A 109 1.24 -6.83 -10.14
CA VAL A 109 0.52 -7.48 -9.03
C VAL A 109 1.15 -7.16 -7.67
N TYR A 110 2.48 -7.17 -7.58
CA TYR A 110 3.17 -6.77 -6.36
C TYR A 110 2.83 -5.34 -5.93
N ALA A 111 2.84 -4.38 -6.86
CA ALA A 111 2.47 -3.00 -6.56
C ALA A 111 1.02 -2.90 -6.11
N ASP A 112 0.09 -3.56 -6.81
CA ASP A 112 -1.33 -3.55 -6.45
C ASP A 112 -1.56 -4.11 -5.05
N VAL A 113 -0.96 -5.26 -4.72
CA VAL A 113 -1.08 -5.87 -3.40
C VAL A 113 -0.47 -4.97 -2.32
N ASN A 114 0.73 -4.43 -2.56
CA ASN A 114 1.47 -3.64 -1.58
C ASN A 114 0.82 -2.28 -1.27
N PHE A 115 0.15 -1.67 -2.26
CA PHE A 115 -0.54 -0.38 -2.14
C PHE A 115 -2.07 -0.49 -2.07
N SER A 116 -2.61 -1.71 -2.09
CA SER A 116 -4.03 -1.93 -1.86
C SER A 116 -4.47 -1.45 -0.48
N LYS A 117 -5.76 -1.13 -0.36
CA LYS A 117 -6.42 -0.78 0.92
C LYS A 117 -6.31 -1.89 1.97
N LEU A 118 -5.73 -3.05 1.66
CA LEU A 118 -5.31 -4.08 2.60
C LEU A 118 -4.20 -3.59 3.57
N LYS A 119 -3.64 -2.39 3.43
CA LYS A 119 -2.77 -1.78 4.45
C LYS A 119 -3.41 -0.68 5.31
N GLY A 120 -4.65 -0.27 5.02
CA GLY A 120 -5.32 0.73 5.84
C GLY A 120 -5.65 0.21 7.25
N PRO A 121 -5.68 1.09 8.27
CA PRO A 121 -6.19 0.74 9.58
C PRO A 121 -7.61 0.16 9.45
N VAL A 122 -7.93 -0.83 10.28
CA VAL A 122 -9.30 -1.30 10.47
C VAL A 122 -10.09 -0.08 10.97
N GLN A 123 -11.04 0.39 10.16
CA GLN A 123 -12.04 1.38 10.61
C GLN A 123 -12.90 0.78 11.71
#